data_AF-G9K651-F1
#
_entry.id   AF-G9K651-F1
#
_cell.length_a   1.000
_cell.length_b   1.000
_cell.length_c   1.000
_cell.angle_alpha   90.00
_cell.angle_beta   90.00
_cell.angle_gamma   90.00
#
_symmetry.space_group_name_H-M   'P 1'
#
loop_
_entity.id
_entity.type
_entity.pdbx_description
1 polymer ?
#
loop_
_entity_poly.entity_id
_entity_poly.type
_entity_poly.pdbx_seq_one_letter_code
_entity_poly.pdbx_strand_id
1 'polypeptide(L)'
;RQGVLVKRLCQGRVFCSGNAVLCKDRPNKLERDEVVKVFDTSQFFRELQHFYNNQGRLPDSRVVLCFGEEFPDLTPLRSKLILVQIEQLYVRQLVEEASKSCGGGSLAQTP
;
A
#
# COMPACT_ATOMS: atom_id res chain seq x y z
N ARG A 1 -9.79 -2.40 14.36
CA ARG A 1 -10.07 -1.30 13.39
C ARG A 1 -10.15 -1.92 11.99
N GLN A 2 -11.07 -1.49 11.12
CA GLN A 2 -11.42 -2.20 9.87
C GLN A 2 -10.48 -1.92 8.68
N GLY A 3 -9.58 -0.93 8.78
CA GLY A 3 -8.66 -0.53 7.72
C GLY A 3 -8.95 0.89 7.21
N VAL A 4 -8.70 1.14 5.92
CA VAL A 4 -8.92 2.44 5.26
C VAL A 4 -10.01 2.29 4.20
N LEU A 5 -11.05 3.11 4.33
CA LEU A 5 -12.17 3.22 3.39
C LEU A 5 -12.09 4.59 2.72
N VAL A 6 -12.32 4.63 1.42
CA VAL A 6 -12.28 5.87 0.62
C VAL A 6 -13.57 6.00 -0.17
N LYS A 7 -14.12 7.21 -0.21
CA LYS A 7 -15.22 7.61 -1.09
C LYS A 7 -14.80 8.80 -1.92
N ARG A 8 -14.84 8.67 -3.25
CA ARG A 8 -14.51 9.76 -4.17
C ARG A 8 -15.72 10.68 -4.37
N LEU A 9 -15.59 11.95 -3.99
CA LEU A 9 -16.64 12.98 -4.15
C LEU A 9 -16.30 14.05 -5.21
N CYS A 10 -15.03 14.18 -5.58
CA CYS A 10 -14.57 15.19 -6.54
C CYS A 10 -14.89 14.79 -8.00
N GLN A 11 -14.86 15.78 -8.90
CA GLN A 11 -15.07 15.56 -10.33
C GLN A 11 -13.88 14.90 -11.01
N GLY A 12 -12.64 15.22 -10.59
CA GLY A 12 -11.42 14.63 -11.13
C GLY A 12 -11.35 13.12 -10.88
N ARG A 13 -10.68 12.37 -11.77
CA ARG A 13 -10.42 10.95 -11.56
C ARG A 13 -9.46 10.78 -10.38
N VAL A 14 -9.65 9.72 -9.60
CA VAL A 14 -8.74 9.33 -8.53
C VAL A 14 -8.44 7.86 -8.70
N PHE A 15 -7.17 7.50 -8.65
CA PHE A 15 -6.69 6.12 -8.71
C PHE A 15 -6.06 5.74 -7.38
N CYS A 16 -6.14 4.47 -6.99
CA CYS A 16 -5.64 4.01 -5.70
C CYS A 16 -4.69 2.81 -5.79
N SER A 17 -3.81 2.69 -4.81
CA SER A 17 -3.16 1.44 -4.44
C SER A 17 -3.34 1.18 -2.94
N GLY A 18 -3.22 -0.09 -2.55
CA GLY A 18 -3.28 -0.54 -1.16
C GLY A 18 -3.44 -2.06 -1.11
N ASN A 19 -3.34 -2.65 0.08
CA ASN A 19 -3.35 -4.12 0.22
C ASN A 19 -4.71 -4.76 -0.12
N ALA A 20 -5.81 -4.02 -0.01
CA ALA A 20 -7.17 -4.50 -0.31
C ALA A 20 -7.58 -4.29 -1.78
N VAL A 21 -6.71 -3.71 -2.60
CA VAL A 21 -6.97 -3.49 -4.02
C VAL A 21 -6.71 -4.78 -4.79
N LEU A 22 -7.69 -5.23 -5.58
CA LEU A 22 -7.68 -6.54 -6.26
C LEU A 22 -6.53 -6.71 -7.25
N CYS A 23 -6.20 -5.68 -8.03
CA CYS A 23 -5.22 -5.79 -9.12
C CYS A 23 -4.13 -4.73 -8.97
N LYS A 24 -3.00 -5.14 -8.37
CA LYS A 24 -1.90 -4.23 -8.05
C LYS A 24 -1.10 -3.77 -9.27
N ASP A 25 -1.18 -4.47 -10.40
CA ASP A 25 -0.35 -4.20 -11.59
C ASP A 25 -1.08 -3.42 -12.70
N ARG A 26 -2.31 -2.97 -12.44
CA ARG A 26 -3.09 -2.18 -13.40
C ARG A 26 -3.74 -0.97 -12.71
N PRO A 27 -4.10 0.08 -13.45
CA PRO A 27 -4.76 1.23 -12.86
C PRO A 27 -6.05 0.86 -12.10
N ASN A 28 -6.19 1.34 -10.86
CA ASN A 28 -7.39 1.10 -10.04
C ASN A 28 -8.12 2.42 -9.82
N LYS A 29 -9.05 2.75 -10.72
CA LYS A 29 -9.87 3.96 -10.65
C LYS A 29 -10.93 3.80 -9.55
N LEU A 30 -11.08 4.82 -8.71
CA LEU A 30 -12.20 4.94 -7.77
C LEU A 30 -13.41 5.50 -8.50
N GLU A 31 -14.51 4.75 -8.44
CA GLU A 31 -15.80 5.25 -8.93
C GLU A 31 -16.40 6.28 -7.97
N ARG A 32 -17.15 7.21 -8.56
CA ARG A 32 -17.71 8.33 -7.79
C ARG A 32 -18.84 7.82 -6.90
N ASP A 33 -18.92 8.36 -5.70
CA ASP A 33 -19.97 8.06 -4.74
C ASP A 33 -20.02 6.60 -4.22
N GLU A 34 -19.04 5.78 -4.58
CA GLU A 34 -18.83 4.44 -4.03
C GLU A 34 -17.82 4.45 -2.87
N VAL A 35 -18.12 3.67 -1.83
CA VAL A 35 -17.19 3.45 -0.72
C VAL A 35 -16.37 2.20 -1.00
N VAL A 36 -15.06 2.36 -1.14
CA VAL A 36 -14.13 1.26 -1.44
C VAL A 36 -13.16 1.08 -0.28
N LYS A 37 -12.95 -0.17 0.15
CA LYS A 37 -11.88 -0.51 1.09
C LYS A 37 -10.56 -0.60 0.32
N VAL A 38 -9.64 0.30 0.61
CA VAL A 38 -8.30 0.36 -0.02
C VAL A 38 -7.22 -0.23 0.87
N PHE A 39 -7.49 -0.36 2.18
CA PHE A 39 -6.63 -1.10 3.10
C PHE A 39 -7.45 -2.00 4.01
N ASP A 40 -7.04 -3.26 4.18
CA ASP A 40 -7.62 -4.22 5.12
C ASP A 40 -6.60 -4.58 6.20
N THR A 41 -6.89 -4.18 7.44
CA THR A 41 -5.99 -4.42 8.58
C THR A 41 -5.87 -5.90 8.93
N SER A 42 -6.93 -6.69 8.77
CA SER A 42 -6.88 -8.13 9.04
C SER A 42 -6.02 -8.86 8.01
N GLN A 43 -6.09 -8.44 6.74
CA GLN A 43 -5.19 -8.93 5.72
C GLN A 43 -3.73 -8.59 6.02
N PHE A 44 -3.44 -7.35 6.40
CA PHE A 44 -2.09 -6.92 6.78
C PHE A 44 -1.50 -7.81 7.89
N PHE A 45 -2.26 -8.11 8.95
CA PHE A 45 -1.76 -8.97 10.03
C PHE A 45 -1.48 -10.41 9.59
N ARG A 46 -2.31 -10.98 8.70
CA ARG A 46 -2.05 -12.30 8.13
C ARG A 46 -0.75 -12.32 7.33
N GLU A 47 -0.53 -11.29 6.51
CA GLU A 47 0.71 -11.13 5.73
C GLU A 47 1.93 -10.91 6.66
N LEU A 48 1.78 -10.14 7.73
CA LEU A 48 2.82 -9.93 8.74
C LEU A 48 3.17 -11.21 9.51
N GLN A 49 2.17 -12.01 9.88
CA GLN A 49 2.40 -13.31 10.51
C GLN A 49 3.13 -14.27 9.56
N HIS A 50 2.75 -14.27 8.28
CA HIS A 50 3.42 -15.05 7.26
C HIS A 50 4.89 -14.62 7.08
N PHE A 51 5.17 -13.31 7.12
CA PHE A 51 6.53 -12.78 7.10
C PHE A 51 7.41 -13.40 8.20
N TYR A 52 6.93 -13.40 9.45
CA TYR A 52 7.68 -13.96 10.58
C TYR A 52 7.87 -15.47 10.51
N ASN A 53 6.87 -16.22 10.02
CA ASN A 53 6.91 -17.68 10.02
C ASN A 53 7.74 -18.25 8.85
N ASN A 54 7.69 -17.61 7.68
CA ASN A 54 8.15 -18.21 6.42
C ASN A 54 9.24 -17.39 5.70
N GLN A 55 9.86 -16.40 6.37
CA GLN A 55 10.80 -15.45 5.77
C GLN A 55 10.24 -14.79 4.49
N GLY A 56 8.96 -14.44 4.53
CA GLY A 56 8.27 -13.81 3.40
C GLY A 56 8.72 -12.38 3.13
N ARG A 57 8.04 -11.70 2.20
CA ARG A 57 8.19 -10.25 2.03
C ARG A 57 7.41 -9.51 3.13
N LEU A 58 7.98 -8.41 3.61
CA LEU A 58 7.29 -7.50 4.50
C LEU A 58 6.00 -6.96 3.84
N PRO A 59 4.84 -6.95 4.54
CA PRO A 59 3.63 -6.38 3.99
C PRO A 59 3.75 -4.86 3.77
N ASP A 60 3.08 -4.36 2.75
CA ASP A 60 2.98 -2.93 2.47
C ASP A 60 1.99 -2.27 3.44
N SER A 61 2.42 -1.22 4.15
CA SER A 61 1.61 -0.42 5.07
C SER A 61 0.86 0.72 4.38
N ARG A 62 1.19 1.02 3.13
CA ARG A 62 0.79 2.25 2.46
C ARG A 62 -0.45 2.09 1.61
N VAL A 63 -1.24 3.15 1.59
CA VAL A 63 -2.24 3.45 0.55
C VAL A 63 -1.74 4.67 -0.22
N VAL A 64 -1.85 4.65 -1.54
CA VAL A 64 -1.54 5.82 -2.38
C VAL A 64 -2.77 6.19 -3.18
N LEU A 65 -3.11 7.48 -3.20
CA LEU A 65 -4.12 8.04 -4.09
C LEU A 65 -3.43 8.96 -5.11
N CYS A 66 -3.72 8.77 -6.38
CA CYS A 66 -3.24 9.60 -7.49
C CYS A 66 -4.41 10.35 -8.10
N PHE A 67 -4.33 11.68 -8.13
CA PHE A 67 -5.41 12.55 -8.61
C PHE A 67 -5.14 13.01 -10.05
N GLY A 68 -6.16 12.94 -10.91
CA GLY A 68 -6.12 13.40 -12.30
C GLY A 68 -5.41 12.44 -13.28
N GLU A 69 -4.42 11.69 -12.81
CA GLU A 69 -3.58 10.80 -13.61
C GLU A 69 -3.81 9.33 -13.28
N GLU A 70 -3.60 8.46 -14.27
CA GLU A 70 -3.71 7.00 -14.08
C GLU A 70 -2.63 6.48 -13.13
N PHE A 71 -2.98 5.46 -12.35
CA PHE A 71 -2.06 4.87 -11.38
C PHE A 71 -2.53 3.48 -10.91
N PRO A 72 -1.62 2.49 -10.77
CA PRO A 72 -0.24 2.50 -11.26
C PRO A 72 -0.17 2.48 -12.79
N ASP A 73 0.86 3.11 -13.35
CA ASP A 73 1.20 3.14 -14.77
C ASP A 73 2.74 3.15 -14.95
N LEU A 74 3.22 3.34 -16.18
CA LEU A 74 4.66 3.42 -16.47
C LEU A 74 5.30 4.74 -16.05
N THR A 75 4.51 5.73 -15.63
CA THR A 75 4.99 7.05 -15.28
C THR A 75 5.65 6.99 -13.89
N PRO A 76 6.89 7.48 -13.73
CA PRO A 76 7.54 7.53 -12.42
C PRO A 76 6.73 8.30 -11.39
N LEU A 77 6.68 7.83 -10.14
CA LEU A 77 5.94 8.50 -9.06
C LEU A 77 6.31 9.98 -8.88
N ARG A 78 7.59 10.32 -9.03
CA ARG A 78 8.10 11.70 -8.92
C ARG A 78 7.57 12.66 -9.98
N SER A 79 6.99 12.13 -11.06
CA SER A 79 6.43 12.90 -12.17
C SER A 79 4.92 13.10 -12.04
N LYS A 80 4.26 12.42 -11.08
CA LYS A 80 2.84 12.62 -10.79
C LYS A 80 2.63 13.96 -10.11
N LEU A 81 1.57 14.66 -10.51
CA LEU A 81 1.25 16.00 -10.05
C LEU A 81 0.74 16.00 -8.60
N ILE A 82 -0.19 15.09 -8.29
CA ILE A 82 -0.84 15.03 -6.98
C ILE A 82 -0.91 13.57 -6.52
N LEU A 83 -0.01 13.22 -5.60
CA LEU A 83 0.00 11.95 -4.88
C LEU A 83 -0.29 12.19 -3.40
N VAL A 84 -1.18 11.37 -2.84
CA VAL A 84 -1.47 11.35 -1.40
C VAL A 84 -1.11 9.97 -0.87
N GLN A 85 -0.16 9.91 0.07
CA GLN A 85 0.17 8.70 0.80
C GLN A 85 -0.56 8.69 2.14
N ILE A 86 -1.20 7.57 2.46
CA ILE A 86 -1.94 7.37 3.69
C ILE A 86 -1.37 6.13 4.38
N GLU A 87 -1.06 6.27 5.67
CA GLU A 87 -0.63 5.17 6.53
C GLU A 87 -1.33 5.23 7.88
N GLN A 88 -1.65 4.07 8.44
CA GLN A 88 -2.06 3.98 9.84
C GLN A 88 -0.80 3.92 10.70
N LEU A 89 -0.63 4.88 11.61
CA LEU A 89 0.59 5.03 12.43
C LEU A 89 1.05 3.71 13.06
N TYR A 90 0.13 2.97 13.68
CA TYR A 90 0.44 1.69 14.32
C TYR A 90 0.89 0.60 13.31
N VAL A 91 0.30 0.56 12.12
CA VAL A 91 0.70 -0.39 11.05
C VAL A 91 2.12 -0.07 10.57
N ARG A 92 2.43 1.21 10.39
CA ARG A 92 3.77 1.67 10.01
C ARG A 92 4.80 1.32 11.08
N GLN A 93 4.49 1.52 12.36
CA GLN A 93 5.37 1.16 13.47
C GLN A 93 5.70 -0.34 13.47
N LEU A 94 4.71 -1.21 13.27
CA LEU A 94 4.93 -2.66 13.17
C LEU A 94 5.87 -3.03 12.02
N VAL A 95 5.72 -2.39 10.86
CA VAL A 95 6.61 -2.57 9.69
C VAL A 95 8.04 -2.12 10.01
N GLU A 96 8.20 -0.96 10.66
CA GLU A 96 9.51 -0.44 11.06
C GLU A 96 10.21 -1.35 12.09
N GLU A 97 9.47 -1.92 13.04
CA GLU A 97 9.98 -2.88 14.03
C GLU A 97 10.39 -4.21 13.38
N ALA A 98 9.52 -4.77 12.53
CA ALA A 98 9.78 -6.00 11.80
C ALA A 98 11.02 -5.87 10.89
N SER A 99 11.20 -4.71 10.25
CA SER A 99 12.37 -4.42 9.41
C SER A 99 13.68 -4.43 10.21
N LYS A 100 13.67 -3.92 11.45
CA LYS A 100 14.85 -3.93 12.34
C LYS A 100 15.20 -5.33 12.82
N SER A 101 14.20 -6.16 13.11
CA SER A 101 14.39 -7.55 13.55
C SER A 101 15.06 -8.45 12.50
N CYS A 102 14.93 -8.11 11.21
CA CYS A 102 15.46 -8.90 10.10
C CYS A 102 16.72 -8.31 9.44
N GLY A 103 17.26 -7.19 9.95
CA GLY A 103 18.49 -6.56 9.49
C GLY A 103 19.80 -7.34 9.77
N GLY A 104 19.72 -8.55 10.35
CA GLY A 104 20.87 -9.40 10.66
C GLY A 104 21.25 -10.42 9.58
N GLY A 105 20.54 -10.48 8.44
CA GLY A 105 20.70 -11.55 7.46
C GLY A 105 20.72 -11.08 6.00
N SER A 106 21.74 -10.32 5.59
CA SER A 106 22.19 -10.27 4.18
C SER A 106 23.56 -9.61 4.09
N LEU A 107 24.58 -10.35 4.54
CA LEU A 107 25.92 -10.26 3.97
C LEU A 107 26.08 -11.44 3.01
N ALA A 108 25.61 -11.24 1.78
CA ALA A 108 26.04 -12.03 0.64
C ALA A 108 26.41 -11.03 -0.47
N GLN A 109 27.59 -10.43 -0.31
CA GLN A 109 28.35 -9.94 -1.45
C GLN A 109 29.46 -10.96 -1.71
N THR A 110 29.46 -11.52 -2.92
CA THR A 110 30.65 -12.11 -3.55
C THR A 110 30.35 -12.27 -5.03
N PRO A 111 31.36 -12.24 -5.93
CA PRO A 111 32.78 -11.94 -5.71
C PRO A 111 33.21 -10.54 -6.18
#